data_AF-A0A822UX31-F1
#
_entry.id   AF-A0A822UX31-F1
#
_cell.length_a   1.000
_cell.length_b   1.000
_cell.length_c   1.000
_cell.angle_alpha   90.00
_cell.angle_beta   90.00
_cell.angle_gamma   90.00
#
_symmetry.space_group_name_H-M   'P 1'
#
loop_
_entity.id
_entity.type
_entity.pdbx_description
1 polymer ?
#
loop_
_entity_poly.entity_id
_entity_poly.type
_entity_poly.pdbx_seq_one_letter_code
_entity_poly.pdbx_strand_id
1 'polypeptide(L)'
;MSSGKLAKIVVGLSVFLSGSLQPAFAEDDILRVSMNHARVLRLDRAVSKVIVGNSKVADATVADATTIVLTGRSFGTTNLVLLDADGNPIVDERILVSIDEGNTVRVFRQTERTVLSCTPNCEQHSQNSGDKDAQP
;
A
#
# COMPACT_ATOMS: atom_id res chain seq x y z
N MET A 1 70.02 14.29 36.19
CA MET A 1 69.39 12.96 35.96
C MET A 1 68.66 12.58 37.23
N SER A 2 67.41 12.12 37.30
CA SER A 2 66.44 11.68 36.30
C SER A 2 65.04 11.88 36.90
N SER A 3 64.11 12.32 36.06
CA SER A 3 62.71 12.61 36.39
C SER A 3 61.87 11.34 36.51
N GLY A 4 60.78 11.38 37.30
CA GLY A 4 59.73 10.36 37.24
C GLY A 4 58.57 10.61 38.20
N LYS A 5 57.62 11.48 37.81
CA LYS A 5 56.30 11.62 38.45
C LYS A 5 55.35 10.55 37.89
N LEU A 6 54.61 9.84 38.74
CA LEU A 6 53.37 9.12 38.38
C LEU A 6 52.50 8.94 39.64
N ALA A 7 51.18 8.94 39.64
CA ALA A 7 50.12 9.65 38.94
C ALA A 7 48.85 9.25 39.72
N LYS A 8 48.01 10.21 40.12
CA LYS A 8 46.79 9.95 40.91
C LYS A 8 45.76 9.22 40.04
N ILE A 9 45.33 8.03 40.45
CA ILE A 9 44.23 7.29 39.81
C ILE A 9 42.91 7.83 40.37
N VAL A 10 42.18 8.57 39.54
CA VAL A 10 40.78 8.92 39.78
C VAL A 10 39.94 7.84 39.10
N VAL A 11 39.25 7.02 39.90
CA VAL A 11 38.28 6.04 39.40
C VAL A 11 37.02 6.79 38.98
N GLY A 12 36.86 7.00 37.68
CA GLY A 12 35.64 7.55 37.07
C GLY A 12 34.56 6.47 36.98
N LEU A 13 33.42 6.70 37.64
CA LEU A 13 32.22 5.87 37.55
C LEU A 13 31.50 6.15 36.21
N SER A 14 31.82 5.37 35.18
CA SER A 14 31.09 5.39 33.90
C SER A 14 29.74 4.68 34.04
N VAL A 15 28.65 5.44 34.13
CA VAL A 15 27.28 4.94 34.01
C VAL A 15 27.01 4.61 32.55
N PHE A 16 26.99 3.32 32.21
CA PHE A 16 26.55 2.82 30.91
C PHE A 16 25.02 2.90 30.84
N LEU A 17 24.51 3.96 30.20
CA LEU A 17 23.10 4.10 29.88
C LEU A 17 22.79 3.27 28.61
N SER A 18 22.54 1.98 28.77
CA SER A 18 22.12 1.07 27.69
C SER A 18 20.66 1.34 27.29
N GLY A 19 20.42 2.46 26.61
CA GLY A 19 19.16 2.70 25.90
C GLY A 19 19.11 1.85 24.64
N SER A 20 18.22 0.85 24.60
CA SER A 20 17.91 0.09 23.39
C SER A 20 17.26 1.03 22.36
N LEU A 21 18.03 1.45 21.34
CA LEU A 21 17.46 2.07 20.14
C LEU A 21 16.63 1.02 19.40
N GLN A 22 15.32 1.10 19.51
CA GLN A 22 14.43 0.37 18.62
C GLN A 22 14.41 1.08 17.27
N PRO A 23 14.59 0.36 16.14
CA PRO A 23 14.37 0.95 14.83
C PRO A 23 12.89 1.30 14.70
N ALA A 24 12.59 2.59 14.54
CA ALA A 24 11.28 3.04 14.11
C ALA A 24 11.17 2.75 12.61
N PHE A 25 10.41 1.72 12.24
CA PHE A 25 10.01 1.52 10.86
C PHE A 25 8.94 2.56 10.54
N ALA A 26 9.27 3.54 9.71
CA ALA A 26 8.28 4.37 9.06
C ALA A 26 7.58 3.48 8.01
N GLU A 27 6.39 2.98 8.34
CA GLU A 27 5.50 2.36 7.37
C GLU A 27 4.95 3.49 6.50
N ASP A 28 5.39 3.59 5.24
CA ASP A 28 4.65 4.33 4.23
C ASP A 28 3.27 3.67 4.13
N ASP A 29 2.22 4.37 4.56
CA ASP A 29 0.87 3.82 4.65
C ASP A 29 0.27 3.65 3.25
N ILE A 30 0.54 2.50 2.61
CA ILE A 30 0.06 2.23 1.25
C ILE A 30 -1.42 1.84 1.31
N LEU A 31 -2.26 2.64 0.65
CA LEU A 31 -3.68 2.35 0.49
C LEU A 31 -3.90 1.18 -0.47
N ARG A 32 -4.25 0.00 0.07
CA ARG A 32 -4.52 -1.20 -0.72
C ARG A 32 -5.97 -1.26 -1.19
N VAL A 33 -6.16 -1.59 -2.47
CA VAL A 33 -7.46 -1.83 -3.10
C VAL A 33 -7.36 -3.05 -4.00
N SER A 34 -8.38 -3.91 -3.98
CA SER A 34 -8.44 -5.05 -4.88
C SER A 34 -8.93 -4.63 -6.26
N MET A 35 -8.37 -5.22 -7.32
CA MET A 35 -8.82 -5.00 -8.70
C MET A 35 -10.29 -5.38 -8.85
N ASN A 36 -11.07 -4.55 -9.54
CA ASN A 36 -12.53 -4.66 -9.69
C ASN A 36 -13.33 -4.52 -8.38
N HIS A 37 -12.69 -4.09 -7.29
CA HIS A 37 -13.38 -3.78 -6.04
C HIS A 37 -13.35 -2.29 -5.74
N ALA A 38 -14.41 -1.84 -5.06
CA ALA A 38 -14.51 -0.50 -4.52
C ALA A 38 -14.24 -0.49 -3.02
N ARG A 39 -13.57 0.56 -2.54
CA ARG A 39 -13.34 0.87 -1.14
C ARG A 39 -13.90 2.25 -0.85
N VAL A 40 -14.69 2.36 0.21
CA VAL A 40 -15.24 3.63 0.68
C VAL A 40 -14.24 4.29 1.62
N LEU A 41 -13.88 5.53 1.30
CA LEU A 41 -13.05 6.40 2.14
C LEU A 41 -13.96 7.45 2.77
N ARG A 42 -13.89 7.55 4.09
CA ARG A 42 -14.58 8.59 4.87
C ARG A 42 -13.56 9.62 5.31
N LEU A 43 -13.85 10.88 5.04
CA LEU A 43 -12.98 12.02 5.32
C LEU A 43 -13.46 12.72 6.59
N ASP A 44 -12.54 13.37 7.28
CA ASP A 44 -12.80 14.20 8.45
C ASP A 44 -13.31 15.61 8.07
N ARG A 45 -13.09 16.02 6.81
CA ARG A 45 -13.51 17.32 6.27
C ARG A 45 -13.92 17.24 4.81
N ALA A 46 -14.59 18.29 4.34
CA ALA A 46 -15.18 18.33 3.00
C ALA A 46 -14.11 18.42 1.90
N VAL A 47 -14.22 17.54 0.90
CA VAL A 47 -13.36 17.54 -0.29
C VAL A 47 -13.90 18.49 -1.36
N SER A 48 -12.99 19.20 -2.02
CA SER A 48 -13.33 20.09 -3.15
C SER A 48 -12.68 19.66 -4.46
N LYS A 49 -11.51 19.00 -4.41
CA LYS A 49 -10.81 18.49 -5.59
C LYS A 49 -10.29 17.08 -5.34
N VAL A 50 -10.44 16.23 -6.35
CA VAL A 50 -9.97 14.84 -6.37
C VAL A 50 -9.00 14.69 -7.53
N ILE A 51 -7.81 14.17 -7.24
CA ILE A 51 -6.76 13.96 -8.24
C ILE A 51 -6.29 12.51 -8.11
N VAL A 52 -6.38 11.77 -9.21
CA VAL A 52 -5.84 10.41 -9.33
C VAL A 52 -4.69 10.44 -10.31
N GLY A 53 -3.52 9.96 -9.89
CA GLY A 53 -2.32 10.00 -10.74
C GLY A 53 -2.48 9.24 -12.06
N ASN A 54 -3.08 8.05 -12.01
CA ASN A 54 -3.37 7.24 -13.20
C ASN A 54 -4.75 6.57 -13.11
N SER A 55 -5.72 7.11 -13.87
CA SER A 55 -7.10 6.63 -13.95
C SER A 55 -7.27 5.24 -14.60
N LYS A 56 -6.22 4.72 -15.26
CA LYS A 56 -6.23 3.33 -15.74
C LYS A 56 -6.06 2.33 -14.60
N VAL A 57 -5.32 2.70 -13.54
CA VAL A 57 -4.99 1.84 -12.39
C VAL A 57 -6.09 1.91 -11.33
N ALA A 58 -6.49 3.10 -10.93
CA ALA A 58 -7.56 3.31 -9.95
C ALA A 58 -8.42 4.49 -10.39
N ASP A 59 -9.66 4.57 -9.90
CA ASP A 59 -10.56 5.70 -10.15
C ASP A 59 -11.30 6.08 -8.87
N ALA A 60 -11.65 7.35 -8.71
CA ALA A 60 -12.30 7.86 -7.50
C ALA A 60 -13.54 8.68 -7.84
N THR A 61 -14.67 8.34 -7.25
CA THR A 61 -15.94 9.06 -7.40
C THR A 61 -16.34 9.70 -6.07
N VAL A 62 -16.78 10.95 -6.12
CA VAL A 62 -17.31 11.67 -4.96
C VAL A 62 -18.76 11.24 -4.74
N ALA A 63 -19.06 10.58 -3.62
CA ALA A 63 -20.42 10.24 -3.25
C ALA A 63 -21.12 11.40 -2.55
N ASP A 64 -20.42 12.07 -1.64
CA ASP A 64 -20.83 13.30 -0.97
C ASP A 64 -19.59 14.09 -0.51
N ALA A 65 -19.80 15.19 0.21
CA ALA A 65 -18.72 16.10 0.62
C ALA A 65 -17.62 15.41 1.45
N THR A 66 -17.91 14.34 2.20
CA THR A 66 -16.94 13.65 3.06
C THR A 66 -16.76 12.18 2.72
N THR A 67 -17.33 11.71 1.61
CA THR A 67 -17.30 10.30 1.20
C THR A 67 -16.81 10.15 -0.23
N ILE A 68 -15.72 9.41 -0.39
CA ILE A 68 -15.15 9.03 -1.69
C ILE A 68 -15.27 7.52 -1.88
N VAL A 69 -15.67 7.11 -3.08
CA VAL A 69 -15.63 5.71 -3.52
C VAL A 69 -14.41 5.52 -4.42
N LEU A 70 -13.40 4.83 -3.92
CA LEU A 70 -12.18 4.49 -4.65
C LEU A 70 -12.33 3.09 -5.27
N THR A 71 -12.11 2.96 -6.57
CA THR A 71 -12.23 1.69 -7.30
C THR A 71 -10.90 1.29 -7.91
N GLY A 72 -10.45 0.06 -7.64
CA GLY A 72 -9.29 -0.53 -8.31
C GLY A 72 -9.70 -1.00 -9.71
N ARG A 73 -9.04 -0.51 -10.77
CA ARG A 73 -9.37 -0.85 -12.16
C ARG A 73 -8.40 -1.83 -12.79
N SER A 74 -7.10 -1.61 -12.61
CA SER A 74 -6.04 -2.51 -13.10
C SER A 74 -4.96 -2.68 -12.06
N PHE A 75 -4.23 -3.79 -12.13
CA PHE A 75 -3.06 -4.00 -11.29
C PHE A 75 -2.05 -2.86 -11.47
N GLY A 76 -1.36 -2.49 -10.39
CA GLY A 76 -0.31 -1.47 -10.42
C GLY A 76 -0.32 -0.55 -9.21
N THR A 77 0.54 0.46 -9.24
CA THR A 77 0.61 1.50 -8.20
C THR A 77 0.30 2.87 -8.78
N THR A 78 -0.50 3.66 -8.06
CA THR A 78 -0.77 5.06 -8.37
C THR A 78 -0.86 5.85 -7.08
N ASN A 79 -1.41 7.06 -7.11
CA ASN A 79 -1.63 7.89 -5.94
C ASN A 79 -2.98 8.61 -6.01
N LEU A 80 -3.51 8.97 -4.84
CA LEU A 80 -4.73 9.74 -4.67
C LEU A 80 -4.40 10.98 -3.85
N VAL A 81 -4.71 12.14 -4.42
CA VAL A 81 -4.61 13.43 -3.73
C VAL A 81 -6.00 14.04 -3.63
N LEU A 82 -6.42 14.33 -2.40
CA LEU A 82 -7.69 15.00 -2.09
C LEU A 82 -7.38 16.36 -1.49
N LEU A 83 -7.99 17.42 -2.01
CA LEU A 83 -7.80 18.79 -1.51
C LEU A 83 -9.11 19.39 -0.99
N ASP A 84 -9.01 20.22 0.03
CA ASP A 84 -10.11 21.07 0.50
C ASP A 84 -10.32 22.31 -0.40
N ALA A 85 -11.26 23.18 -0.02
CA ALA A 85 -11.59 24.38 -0.78
C ALA A 85 -10.45 25.41 -0.81
N ASP A 86 -9.61 25.43 0.23
CA ASP A 86 -8.46 26.32 0.37
C ASP A 86 -7.21 25.77 -0.35
N GLY A 87 -7.28 24.52 -0.83
CA GLY A 87 -6.20 23.84 -1.55
C GLY A 87 -5.25 23.06 -0.64
N ASN A 88 -5.57 22.87 0.64
CA ASN A 88 -4.75 22.05 1.53
C ASN A 88 -5.03 20.55 1.28
N PRO A 89 -3.99 19.70 1.33
CA PRO A 89 -4.18 18.25 1.19
C PRO A 89 -4.92 17.66 2.38
N ILE A 90 -5.98 16.90 2.09
CA ILE A 90 -6.72 16.05 3.03
C ILE A 90 -6.11 14.65 3.02
N VAL A 91 -5.80 14.13 1.83
CA VAL A 91 -5.16 12.83 1.60
C VAL A 91 -4.11 13.03 0.52
N ASP A 92 -2.93 12.45 0.70
CA ASP A 92 -1.89 12.33 -0.32
C ASP A 92 -1.21 10.97 -0.12
N GLU A 93 -1.79 9.93 -0.70
CA GLU A 93 -1.41 8.55 -0.43
C GLU A 93 -1.15 7.74 -1.69
N ARG A 94 -0.20 6.82 -1.59
CA ARG A 94 0.04 5.82 -2.63
C ARG A 94 -1.03 4.73 -2.58
N ILE A 95 -1.55 4.38 -3.75
CA ILE A 95 -2.49 3.27 -3.93
C ILE A 95 -1.75 2.08 -4.53
N LEU A 96 -1.94 0.90 -3.93
CA LEU A 96 -1.58 -0.37 -4.53
C LEU A 96 -2.86 -1.12 -4.93
N VAL A 97 -3.02 -1.33 -6.24
CA VAL A 97 -4.08 -2.18 -6.78
C VAL A 97 -3.52 -3.56 -7.07
N SER A 98 -4.10 -4.56 -6.42
CA SER A 98 -3.68 -5.96 -6.53
C SER A 98 -4.86 -6.87 -6.81
N ILE A 99 -4.59 -8.06 -7.34
CA ILE A 99 -5.64 -9.07 -7.54
C ILE A 99 -6.02 -9.63 -6.18
N ASP A 100 -7.32 -9.70 -5.88
CA ASP A 100 -7.78 -10.42 -4.70
C ASP A 100 -7.66 -11.93 -4.96
N GLU A 101 -6.71 -12.57 -4.28
CA GLU A 101 -6.49 -14.01 -4.35
C GLU A 101 -7.13 -14.76 -3.18
N GLY A 102 -7.84 -14.07 -2.28
CA GLY A 102 -8.34 -14.64 -1.03
C GLY A 102 -9.21 -15.89 -1.22
N ASN A 103 -10.00 -15.92 -2.30
CA ASN A 103 -10.84 -17.06 -2.68
C ASN A 103 -10.43 -17.68 -4.01
N THR A 104 -9.15 -17.63 -4.35
CA THR A 104 -8.66 -18.11 -5.64
C THR A 104 -7.70 -19.28 -5.46
N VAL A 105 -7.92 -20.38 -6.19
CA VAL A 105 -7.02 -21.54 -6.24
C VAL A 105 -6.33 -21.59 -7.60
N ARG A 106 -5.01 -21.80 -7.58
CA ARG A 106 -4.23 -22.05 -8.79
C ARG A 106 -3.93 -23.53 -8.94
N VAL A 107 -4.39 -24.11 -10.04
CA VAL A 107 -4.16 -25.52 -10.38
C VAL A 107 -3.12 -25.58 -11.51
N PHE A 108 -2.06 -26.35 -11.30
CA PHE A 108 -1.02 -26.61 -12.31
C PHE A 108 -1.14 -28.06 -12.80
N ARG A 109 -1.31 -28.25 -14.10
CA ARG A 109 -1.31 -29.56 -14.78
C ARG A 109 -0.24 -29.54 -15.86
N GLN A 110 0.93 -30.09 -15.55
CA GLN A 110 2.12 -29.97 -16.39
C GLN A 110 2.47 -28.49 -16.65
N THR A 111 2.34 -28.02 -17.89
CA THR A 111 2.56 -26.62 -18.29
C THR A 111 1.29 -25.78 -18.28
N GLU A 112 0.12 -26.37 -18.04
CA GLU A 112 -1.15 -25.66 -17.99
C GLU A 112 -1.40 -25.10 -16.59
N ARG A 113 -1.72 -23.80 -16.50
CA ARG A 113 -2.08 -23.12 -15.25
C ARG A 113 -3.50 -22.60 -15.33
N THR A 114 -4.37 -23.08 -14.46
CA THR A 114 -5.76 -22.63 -14.33
C THR A 114 -5.96 -21.88 -13.01
N VAL A 115 -6.74 -20.80 -13.06
CA VAL A 115 -7.13 -20.01 -11.89
C VAL A 115 -8.62 -20.20 -11.66
N LEU A 116 -9.01 -20.65 -10.46
CA LEU A 116 -10.38 -20.93 -10.06
C LEU A 116 -10.80 -20.01 -8.92
N SER A 117 -12.03 -19.52 -8.93
CA SER A 117 -12.62 -18.80 -7.80
C SER A 117 -13.52 -19.73 -6.99
N CYS A 118 -13.29 -19.85 -5.69
CA CYS A 118 -13.88 -20.88 -4.84
C CYS A 118 -14.70 -20.30 -3.70
N THR A 119 -16.03 -20.43 -3.74
CA THR A 119 -16.93 -20.18 -2.58
C THR A 119 -18.31 -20.85 -2.76
N PRO A 120 -18.68 -21.95 -2.06
CA PRO A 120 -17.86 -23.01 -1.46
C PRO A 120 -17.32 -24.02 -2.51
N ASN A 121 -17.87 -24.01 -3.72
CA ASN A 121 -17.36 -24.78 -4.86
C ASN A 121 -16.47 -23.89 -5.73
N CYS A 122 -15.57 -24.50 -6.50
CA CYS A 122 -14.64 -23.80 -7.37
C CYS A 122 -15.18 -23.70 -8.80
N GLU A 123 -15.27 -22.47 -9.30
CA GLU A 123 -15.68 -22.17 -10.67
C GLU A 123 -14.48 -21.63 -11.46
N GLN A 124 -14.34 -22.06 -12.71
CA GLN A 124 -13.35 -21.49 -13.62
C GLN A 124 -13.96 -20.26 -14.30
N HIS A 125 -13.25 -19.14 -14.26
CA HIS A 125 -13.58 -18.01 -15.12
C HIS A 125 -13.33 -18.43 -16.57
N SER A 126 -14.38 -18.83 -17.28
CA SER A 126 -14.34 -18.99 -18.73
C SER A 126 -14.05 -17.61 -19.30
N GLN A 127 -12.80 -17.37 -19.71
CA GLN A 127 -12.57 -16.32 -20.68
C GLN A 127 -13.27 -16.80 -21.94
N ASN A 128 -14.51 -16.32 -22.17
CA ASN A 128 -15.10 -16.38 -23.50
C ASN A 128 -14.08 -15.76 -24.43
N SER A 129 -13.48 -16.64 -25.23
CA SER A 129 -12.48 -16.38 -26.25
C SER A 129 -12.99 -15.27 -27.16
N GLY A 130 -12.55 -14.05 -26.88
CA GLY A 130 -12.71 -12.87 -27.72
C GLY A 130 -11.39 -12.13 -27.92
N ASP A 131 -10.27 -12.65 -27.44
CA ASP A 131 -8.96 -12.04 -27.62
C ASP A 131 -7.97 -13.08 -28.17
N LYS A 132 -7.99 -13.21 -29.49
CA LYS A 132 -6.75 -13.47 -30.21
C LYS A 132 -5.99 -12.15 -30.11
N ASP A 133 -4.95 -12.08 -29.29
CA ASP A 133 -3.66 -11.51 -29.69
C ASP A 133 -2.64 -11.49 -28.52
N ALA A 134 -1.52 -12.18 -28.79
CA ALA A 134 -0.13 -11.85 -28.42
C ALA A 134 0.34 -11.82 -26.93
N GLN A 135 1.00 -12.93 -26.55
CA GLN A 135 2.40 -13.10 -26.09
C GLN A 135 3.25 -11.86 -25.68
N PRO A 136 4.21 -12.02 -24.74
CA PRO A 136 5.48 -12.74 -24.97
C PRO A 136 5.73 -13.96 -24.06
#